data_AF-A0A3M2FHP1-F1
#
_entry.id   AF-A0A3M2FHP1-F1
#
_cell.length_a   1.000
_cell.length_b   1.000
_cell.length_c   1.000
_cell.angle_alpha   90.00
_cell.angle_beta   90.00
_cell.angle_gamma   90.00
#
_symmetry.space_group_name_H-M   'P 1'
#
loop_
_entity.id
_entity.type
_entity.pdbx_description
1 polymer ?
#
loop_
_entity_poly.entity_id
_entity_poly.type
_entity_poly.pdbx_seq_one_letter_code
_entity_poly.pdbx_strand_id
1 'polypeptide(L)'
;MEHGAWQWTLGRQRIAWGSGRIWNPTDRFNPVQPTALEPEQKLGVDALQARWRYSGFGGVRAVFAPGRKAHGLSRKWALRWADTLAGQDVALLLARTGEEKIVGFDLTGNMHDAGYRFEGLRASGGAMGSYAQIVIGLDGTWRRDYLPNGLYLALEYFFNGARQGGQRVIDRVQALSRQQLGALAGYDLTPLWRLDLMVLADLEQTGLFFAPRLRWSFKENVDIELLGQWPGGRGAYAAFSPTTALQLKYYF
;
A
#
# COMPACT_ATOMS: atom_id res chain seq x y z
N MET A 1 5.28 -30.36 -15.80
CA MET A 1 4.84 -29.39 -14.77
C MET A 1 5.64 -29.71 -13.52
N GLU A 2 6.60 -28.88 -13.13
CA GLU A 2 7.29 -29.07 -11.85
C GLU A 2 6.34 -28.64 -10.74
N HIS A 3 5.83 -29.61 -9.97
CA HIS A 3 5.15 -29.32 -8.72
C HIS A 3 6.20 -28.77 -7.75
N GLY A 4 6.15 -27.49 -7.44
CA GLY A 4 7.10 -26.87 -6.52
C GLY A 4 7.01 -27.51 -5.14
N ALA A 5 8.15 -27.72 -4.49
CA ALA A 5 8.19 -28.14 -3.10
C ALA A 5 7.65 -27.03 -2.17
N TRP A 6 7.22 -27.42 -0.95
CA TRP A 6 6.89 -26.46 0.08
C TRP A 6 8.13 -25.68 0.52
N GLN A 7 8.03 -24.35 0.49
CA GLN A 7 9.03 -23.43 1.01
C GLN A 7 8.58 -22.90 2.36
N TRP A 8 9.45 -22.99 3.36
CA TRP A 8 9.18 -22.55 4.71
C TRP A 8 10.09 -21.37 5.07
N THR A 9 9.55 -20.38 5.77
CA THR A 9 10.31 -19.23 6.27
C THR A 9 9.87 -18.93 7.69
N LEU A 10 10.83 -18.95 8.61
CA LEU A 10 10.63 -18.64 10.02
C LEU A 10 11.51 -17.46 10.42
N GLY A 11 10.92 -16.49 11.13
CA GLY A 11 11.63 -15.32 11.64
C GLY A 11 11.06 -14.01 11.10
N ARG A 12 11.86 -12.95 11.18
CA ARG A 12 11.47 -11.61 10.69
C ARG A 12 11.52 -11.56 9.17
N GLN A 13 10.39 -11.29 8.56
CA GLN A 13 10.25 -11.27 7.10
C GLN A 13 9.30 -10.16 6.66
N ARG A 14 9.51 -9.64 5.45
CA ARG A 14 8.57 -8.71 4.84
C ARG A 14 7.44 -9.49 4.18
N ILE A 15 6.21 -9.20 4.57
CA ILE A 15 4.99 -9.80 4.01
C ILE A 15 4.12 -8.64 3.52
N ALA A 16 4.46 -8.13 2.34
CA ALA A 16 3.69 -7.07 1.68
C ALA A 16 2.67 -7.69 0.73
N TRP A 17 1.40 -7.38 0.96
CA TRP A 17 0.28 -7.71 0.08
C TRP A 17 -0.41 -6.42 -0.38
N GLY A 18 -1.54 -6.55 -1.07
CA GLY A 18 -2.19 -5.45 -1.76
C GLY A 18 -1.58 -5.17 -3.12
N SER A 19 -2.39 -4.53 -3.95
CA SER A 19 -2.01 -4.15 -5.31
C SER A 19 -1.99 -2.64 -5.51
N GLY A 20 -2.68 -1.87 -4.66
CA GLY A 20 -2.73 -0.42 -4.78
C GLY A 20 -1.37 0.29 -4.67
N ARG A 21 -1.28 1.45 -5.30
CA ARG A 21 -0.14 2.37 -5.29
C ARG A 21 -0.14 3.24 -4.05
N ILE A 22 -1.31 3.64 -3.56
CA ILE A 22 -1.50 4.52 -2.41
C ILE A 22 -2.08 3.69 -1.25
N TRP A 23 -3.24 3.06 -1.45
CA TRP A 23 -3.92 2.29 -0.41
C TRP A 23 -3.87 0.77 -0.69
N ASN A 24 -3.57 -0.02 0.34
CA ASN A 24 -3.45 -1.48 0.25
C ASN A 24 -4.18 -2.15 1.43
N PRO A 25 -5.53 -2.18 1.43
CA PRO A 25 -6.29 -2.67 2.59
C PRO A 25 -6.09 -4.17 2.90
N THR A 26 -5.76 -5.01 1.92
CA THR A 26 -5.46 -6.44 2.10
C THR A 26 -4.07 -6.68 2.73
N ASP A 27 -3.19 -5.67 2.77
CA ASP A 27 -1.92 -5.73 3.49
C ASP A 27 -2.14 -5.61 5.01
N ARG A 28 -2.49 -6.74 5.64
CA ARG A 28 -2.68 -6.81 7.10
C ARG A 28 -1.39 -7.08 7.87
N PHE A 29 -0.32 -7.46 7.19
CA PHE A 29 0.96 -7.78 7.84
C PHE A 29 1.87 -6.55 7.87
N ASN A 30 1.90 -5.77 6.79
CA ASN A 30 2.74 -4.59 6.63
C ASN A 30 1.96 -3.36 6.12
N PRO A 31 0.84 -2.98 6.76
CA PRO A 31 0.08 -1.80 6.38
C PRO A 31 0.94 -0.54 6.50
N VAL A 32 0.94 0.27 5.45
CA VAL A 32 1.60 1.57 5.44
C VAL A 32 0.53 2.64 5.25
N GLN A 33 0.59 3.68 6.08
CA GLN A 33 -0.29 4.82 5.89
C GLN A 33 0.27 5.67 4.74
N PRO A 34 -0.57 6.10 3.78
CA PRO A 34 -0.12 6.98 2.71
C PRO A 34 0.54 8.26 3.22
N THR A 35 0.10 8.77 4.36
CA THR A 35 0.63 9.98 5.00
C THR A 35 1.90 9.75 5.83
N ALA A 36 2.45 8.53 5.85
CA ALA A 36 3.74 8.27 6.48
C ALA A 36 4.84 9.09 5.80
N LEU A 37 5.79 9.62 6.58
CA LEU A 37 6.91 10.40 6.05
C LEU A 37 7.85 9.53 5.20
N GLU A 38 8.06 8.28 5.61
CA GLU A 38 8.94 7.30 4.94
C GLU A 38 8.14 6.03 4.57
N PRO A 39 7.25 6.09 3.57
CA PRO A 39 6.38 4.96 3.22
C PRO A 39 7.15 3.71 2.75
N GLU A 40 8.38 3.90 2.25
CA GLU A 40 9.28 2.82 1.85
C GLU A 40 9.83 2.00 3.02
N GLN A 41 9.91 2.59 4.22
CA GLN A 41 10.49 1.94 5.39
C GLN A 41 9.43 1.03 6.05
N LYS A 42 9.39 -0.23 5.59
CA LYS A 42 8.49 -1.24 6.16
C LYS A 42 9.23 -2.13 7.16
N LEU A 43 8.78 -2.15 8.42
CA LEU A 43 9.28 -3.08 9.43
C LEU A 43 8.91 -4.52 9.06
N GLY A 44 9.84 -5.47 9.18
CA GLY A 44 9.51 -6.89 9.00
C GLY A 44 8.54 -7.41 10.07
N VAL A 45 7.76 -8.43 9.72
CA VAL A 45 6.90 -9.16 10.65
C VAL A 45 7.59 -10.44 11.08
N ASP A 46 7.63 -10.69 12.38
CA ASP A 46 8.05 -11.99 12.90
C ASP A 46 6.92 -12.99 12.63
N ALA A 47 7.18 -13.97 11.77
CA ALA A 47 6.16 -14.89 11.28
C ALA A 47 6.73 -16.26 10.89
N LEU A 48 5.84 -17.25 10.86
CA LEU A 48 6.02 -18.52 10.16
C LEU A 48 5.24 -18.44 8.85
N GLN A 49 5.90 -18.68 7.72
CA GLN A 49 5.30 -18.72 6.40
C GLN A 49 5.54 -20.07 5.75
N ALA A 50 4.49 -20.61 5.12
CA ALA A 50 4.56 -21.74 4.20
C ALA A 50 4.10 -21.28 2.81
N ARG A 51 4.86 -21.59 1.78
CA ARG A 51 4.56 -21.23 0.39
C ARG A 51 4.65 -22.47 -0.48
N TRP A 52 3.63 -22.67 -1.29
CA TRP A 52 3.61 -23.68 -2.32
C TRP A 52 3.31 -23.03 -3.67
N ARG A 53 4.14 -23.31 -4.67
CA ARG A 53 4.00 -22.77 -6.02
C ARG A 53 3.74 -23.93 -6.97
N TYR A 54 2.61 -23.89 -7.66
CA TYR A 54 2.27 -24.88 -8.67
C TYR A 54 2.58 -24.40 -10.09
N SER A 55 2.89 -23.11 -10.29
CA SER A 55 3.35 -22.57 -11.57
C SER A 55 4.30 -21.36 -11.39
N GLY A 56 4.72 -20.79 -12.52
CA GLY A 56 5.52 -19.56 -12.57
C GLY A 56 4.80 -18.32 -12.03
N PHE A 57 3.47 -18.38 -11.92
CA PHE A 57 2.64 -17.23 -11.50
C PHE A 57 1.63 -17.60 -10.40
N GLY A 58 1.36 -18.90 -10.23
CA GLY A 58 0.34 -19.45 -9.36
C GLY A 58 0.90 -20.12 -8.11
N GLY A 59 0.26 -19.84 -6.96
CA GLY A 59 0.63 -20.47 -5.70
C GLY A 59 -0.26 -20.10 -4.52
N VAL A 60 -0.02 -20.82 -3.43
CA VAL A 60 -0.67 -20.64 -2.13
C VAL A 60 0.36 -20.24 -1.10
N ARG A 61 0.00 -19.28 -0.24
CA ARG A 61 0.80 -18.82 0.91
C ARG A 61 -0.04 -18.89 2.16
N ALA A 62 0.45 -19.62 3.17
CA ALA A 62 -0.07 -19.58 4.52
C ALA A 62 0.91 -18.82 5.41
N VAL A 63 0.41 -17.92 6.24
CA VAL A 63 1.21 -17.08 7.13
C VAL A 63 0.60 -17.12 8.52
N PHE A 64 1.44 -17.28 9.52
CA PHE A 64 1.11 -17.12 10.93
C PHE A 64 2.06 -16.09 11.55
N ALA A 65 1.51 -15.04 12.15
CA ALA A 65 2.28 -14.07 12.92
C ALA A 65 1.78 -14.05 14.38
N PRO A 66 2.66 -14.34 15.37
CA PRO A 66 2.32 -14.14 16.76
C PRO A 66 2.01 -12.66 17.03
N GLY A 67 0.99 -12.40 17.85
CA GLY A 67 0.70 -11.05 18.32
C GLY A 67 1.73 -10.58 19.35
N ARG A 68 1.89 -9.27 19.48
CA ARG A 68 2.68 -8.64 20.54
C ARG A 68 1.84 -7.57 21.23
N LYS A 69 1.19 -7.95 22.34
CA LYS A 69 0.32 -7.05 23.12
C LYS A 69 1.03 -5.77 23.55
N ALA A 70 2.31 -5.86 23.96
CA ALA A 70 3.14 -4.72 24.34
C ALA A 70 3.29 -3.65 23.24
N HIS A 71 3.12 -4.04 21.98
CA HIS A 71 3.19 -3.14 20.82
C HIS A 71 1.84 -2.99 20.10
N GLY A 72 0.74 -3.41 20.72
CA GLY A 72 -0.60 -3.34 20.12
C GLY A 72 -0.79 -4.22 18.87
N LEU A 73 0.09 -5.20 18.63
CA LEU A 73 0.02 -6.09 17.48
C LEU A 73 -0.85 -7.30 17.80
N SER A 74 -1.88 -7.51 16.99
CA SER A 74 -2.76 -8.67 17.14
C SER A 74 -2.13 -9.93 16.59
N ARG A 75 -2.54 -11.10 17.10
CA ARG A 75 -2.23 -12.39 16.47
C ARG A 75 -2.88 -12.43 15.10
N LYS A 76 -2.15 -12.89 14.07
CA LYS A 76 -2.67 -12.96 12.70
C LYS A 76 -2.40 -14.32 12.09
N TRP A 77 -3.34 -14.77 11.28
CA TRP A 77 -3.06 -15.81 10.30
C TRP A 77 -3.75 -15.48 8.98
N ALA A 78 -3.21 -15.99 7.90
CA ALA A 78 -3.78 -15.80 6.59
C ALA A 78 -3.45 -16.95 5.65
N LEU A 79 -4.37 -17.23 4.76
CA LEU A 79 -4.23 -18.10 3.60
C LEU A 79 -4.49 -17.22 2.37
N ARG A 80 -3.52 -17.15 1.47
CA ARG A 80 -3.60 -16.39 0.23
C ARG A 80 -3.36 -17.31 -0.95
N TRP A 81 -4.30 -17.33 -1.88
CA TRP A 81 -4.11 -17.91 -3.21
C TRP A 81 -3.86 -16.76 -4.19
N ALA A 82 -2.95 -16.93 -5.14
CA ALA A 82 -2.71 -15.97 -6.21
C ALA A 82 -2.31 -16.69 -7.49
N ASP A 83 -2.72 -16.16 -8.64
CA ASP A 83 -2.38 -16.67 -9.96
C ASP A 83 -2.50 -15.58 -11.03
N THR A 84 -2.03 -15.86 -12.24
CA THR A 84 -2.24 -15.01 -13.41
C THR A 84 -3.20 -15.71 -14.37
N LEU A 85 -4.41 -15.16 -14.53
CA LEU A 85 -5.47 -15.70 -15.37
C LEU A 85 -5.76 -14.75 -16.53
N ALA A 86 -5.66 -15.24 -17.77
CA ALA A 86 -5.89 -14.44 -18.98
C ALA A 86 -5.10 -13.11 -19.01
N GLY A 87 -3.85 -13.13 -18.51
CA GLY A 87 -2.99 -11.95 -18.43
C GLY A 87 -3.30 -11.00 -17.28
N GLN A 88 -4.23 -11.36 -16.39
CA GLN A 88 -4.57 -10.60 -15.19
C GLN A 88 -4.06 -11.29 -13.93
N ASP A 89 -3.42 -10.55 -13.05
CA ASP A 89 -2.97 -11.05 -11.76
C ASP A 89 -4.12 -11.00 -10.76
N VAL A 90 -4.51 -12.16 -10.23
CA VAL A 90 -5.60 -12.30 -9.27
C VAL A 90 -5.08 -12.87 -7.96
N ALA A 91 -5.67 -12.44 -6.85
CA ALA A 91 -5.46 -13.08 -5.56
C ALA A 91 -6.73 -13.11 -4.72
N LEU A 92 -6.84 -14.15 -3.90
CA LEU A 92 -7.86 -14.29 -2.88
C LEU A 92 -7.18 -14.44 -1.52
N LEU A 93 -7.77 -13.82 -0.52
CA LEU A 93 -7.26 -13.78 0.85
C LEU A 93 -8.34 -14.24 1.83
N LEU A 94 -7.99 -15.20 2.67
CA LEU A 94 -8.73 -15.52 3.90
C LEU A 94 -7.80 -15.26 5.07
N ALA A 95 -8.20 -14.45 6.03
CA ALA A 95 -7.35 -14.10 7.15
C ALA A 95 -8.12 -13.90 8.45
N ARG A 96 -7.40 -13.91 9.56
CA ARG A 96 -7.87 -13.41 10.84
C ARG A 96 -6.82 -12.49 11.44
N THR A 97 -7.25 -11.32 11.91
CA THR A 97 -6.39 -10.38 12.66
C THR A 97 -7.07 -10.09 13.99
N GLY A 98 -6.52 -10.63 15.08
CA GLY A 98 -7.20 -10.61 16.38
C GLY A 98 -8.55 -11.33 16.29
N GLU A 99 -9.63 -10.59 16.55
CA GLU A 99 -11.01 -11.10 16.45
C GLU A 99 -11.66 -10.87 15.08
N GLU A 100 -11.02 -10.12 14.18
CA GLU A 100 -11.56 -9.83 12.85
C GLU A 100 -11.28 -10.99 11.90
N LYS A 101 -12.34 -11.55 11.30
CA LYS A 101 -12.26 -12.45 10.16
C LYS A 101 -12.31 -11.63 8.88
N ILE A 102 -11.41 -11.91 7.94
CA ILE A 102 -11.19 -11.12 6.74
C ILE A 102 -11.27 -12.03 5.52
N VAL A 103 -12.02 -11.59 4.52
CA VAL A 103 -12.00 -12.12 3.16
C VAL A 103 -11.60 -10.97 2.24
N GLY A 104 -10.65 -11.19 1.35
CA GLY A 104 -10.20 -10.16 0.41
C GLY A 104 -9.89 -10.71 -0.96
N PHE A 105 -9.80 -9.80 -1.93
CA PHE A 105 -9.40 -10.08 -3.28
C PHE A 105 -8.50 -8.95 -3.81
N ASP A 106 -7.62 -9.30 -4.74
CA ASP A 106 -6.83 -8.37 -5.54
C ASP A 106 -6.96 -8.77 -7.01
N LEU A 107 -7.04 -7.79 -7.89
CA LEU A 107 -7.03 -7.93 -9.34
C LEU A 107 -6.16 -6.81 -9.91
N THR A 108 -5.14 -7.15 -10.67
CA THR A 108 -4.31 -6.20 -11.41
C THR A 108 -4.24 -6.61 -12.86
N GLY A 109 -4.28 -5.62 -13.73
CA GLY A 109 -4.26 -5.83 -15.16
C GLY A 109 -3.73 -4.64 -15.91
N ASN A 110 -3.57 -4.82 -17.22
CA ASN A 110 -3.23 -3.74 -18.13
C ASN A 110 -4.30 -3.64 -19.23
N MET A 111 -4.61 -2.42 -19.61
CA MET A 111 -5.43 -2.04 -20.76
C MET A 111 -4.59 -1.08 -21.60
N HIS A 112 -4.07 -1.57 -22.73
CA HIS A 112 -3.01 -0.88 -23.48
C HIS A 112 -1.81 -0.56 -22.56
N ASP A 113 -1.34 0.69 -22.58
CA ASP A 113 -0.21 1.16 -21.76
C ASP A 113 -0.62 1.60 -20.34
N ALA A 114 -1.89 1.44 -19.97
CA ALA A 114 -2.41 1.80 -18.65
C ALA A 114 -2.66 0.54 -17.80
N GLY A 115 -2.16 0.56 -16.57
CA GLY A 115 -2.47 -0.42 -15.54
C GLY A 115 -3.78 -0.09 -14.85
N TYR A 116 -4.56 -1.11 -14.51
CA TYR A 116 -5.73 -0.99 -13.65
C TYR A 116 -5.61 -1.94 -12.46
N ARG A 117 -6.17 -1.53 -11.32
CA ARG A 117 -6.13 -2.29 -10.08
C ARG A 117 -7.45 -2.22 -9.35
N PHE A 118 -7.84 -3.35 -8.80
CA PHE A 118 -8.99 -3.49 -7.94
C PHE A 118 -8.59 -4.32 -6.74
N GLU A 119 -8.81 -3.79 -5.56
CA GLU A 119 -8.54 -4.48 -4.31
C GLU A 119 -9.73 -4.29 -3.39
N GLY A 120 -10.14 -5.35 -2.71
CA GLY A 120 -11.29 -5.28 -1.82
C GLY A 120 -11.16 -6.25 -0.68
N LEU A 121 -11.70 -5.87 0.47
CA LEU A 121 -11.87 -6.77 1.59
C LEU A 121 -13.16 -6.53 2.34
N ARG A 122 -13.68 -7.61 2.92
CA ARG A 122 -14.71 -7.60 3.94
C ARG A 122 -14.13 -8.13 5.23
N ALA A 123 -14.28 -7.36 6.29
CA ALA A 123 -13.97 -7.78 7.65
C ALA A 123 -15.26 -7.94 8.46
N SER A 124 -15.29 -8.91 9.35
CA SER A 124 -16.37 -9.12 10.31
C SER A 124 -15.84 -9.57 11.67
N GLY A 125 -16.58 -9.27 12.73
CA GLY A 125 -16.11 -9.45 14.10
C GLY A 125 -15.21 -8.30 14.57
N GLY A 126 -14.72 -8.40 15.81
CA GLY A 126 -13.97 -7.31 16.46
C GLY A 126 -14.83 -6.11 16.87
N ALA A 127 -14.19 -5.11 17.47
CA ALA A 127 -14.87 -3.96 18.07
C ALA A 127 -15.61 -3.05 17.06
N MET A 128 -15.21 -3.09 15.80
CA MET A 128 -15.79 -2.25 14.74
C MET A 128 -17.05 -2.83 14.11
N GLY A 129 -17.37 -4.09 14.40
CA GLY A 129 -18.37 -4.84 13.65
C GLY A 129 -17.94 -5.09 12.21
N SER A 130 -18.90 -5.37 11.34
CA SER A 130 -18.63 -5.72 9.94
C SER A 130 -18.42 -4.48 9.07
N TYR A 131 -17.35 -4.47 8.27
CA TYR A 131 -17.04 -3.39 7.35
C TYR A 131 -16.38 -3.91 6.06
N ALA A 132 -16.36 -3.07 5.03
CA ALA A 132 -15.65 -3.32 3.78
C ALA A 132 -14.67 -2.19 3.46
N GLN A 133 -13.60 -2.52 2.76
CA GLN A 133 -12.70 -1.55 2.16
C GLN A 133 -12.49 -1.90 0.69
N ILE A 134 -12.44 -0.91 -0.19
CA ILE A 134 -12.30 -1.10 -1.64
C ILE A 134 -11.33 -0.05 -2.18
N VAL A 135 -10.42 -0.46 -3.04
CA VAL A 135 -9.52 0.39 -3.81
C VAL A 135 -9.77 0.12 -5.29
N ILE A 136 -9.89 1.21 -6.07
CA ILE A 136 -9.92 1.17 -7.53
C ILE A 136 -8.83 2.11 -8.00
N GLY A 137 -7.89 1.61 -8.80
CA GLY A 137 -6.72 2.36 -9.25
C GLY A 137 -6.50 2.27 -10.75
N LEU A 138 -5.97 3.34 -11.33
CA LEU A 138 -5.46 3.43 -12.68
C LEU A 138 -4.08 4.09 -12.66
N ASP A 139 -3.12 3.59 -13.43
CA ASP A 139 -1.83 4.24 -13.60
C ASP A 139 -1.26 4.05 -15.01
N GLY A 140 -0.37 4.94 -15.41
CA GLY A 140 0.27 4.88 -16.71
C GLY A 140 1.39 5.89 -16.84
N THR A 141 2.19 5.74 -17.89
CA THR A 141 3.24 6.70 -18.23
C THR A 141 2.89 7.41 -19.53
N TRP A 142 2.73 8.72 -19.47
CA TRP A 142 2.36 9.54 -20.60
C TRP A 142 3.60 10.22 -21.19
N ARG A 143 3.94 9.87 -22.43
CA ARG A 143 5.05 10.48 -23.19
C ARG A 143 4.52 11.44 -24.23
N ARG A 144 5.09 12.64 -24.29
CA ARG A 144 4.85 13.67 -25.31
C ARG A 144 6.19 14.32 -25.63
N ASP A 145 6.26 15.07 -26.73
CA ASP A 145 7.49 15.77 -27.14
C ASP A 145 8.00 16.73 -26.06
N TYR A 146 7.10 17.36 -25.31
CA TYR A 146 7.40 18.24 -24.17
C TYR A 146 7.57 17.48 -22.83
N LEU A 147 7.37 16.16 -22.81
CA LEU A 147 7.59 15.27 -21.66
C LEU A 147 8.41 14.03 -22.10
N PRO A 148 9.64 14.22 -22.61
CA PRO A 148 10.42 13.14 -23.21
C PRO A 148 10.77 12.01 -22.22
N ASN A 149 10.94 12.35 -20.94
CA ASN A 149 11.23 11.37 -19.88
C ASN A 149 9.99 10.58 -19.44
N GLY A 150 8.79 10.95 -19.91
CA GLY A 150 7.52 10.32 -19.55
C GLY A 150 7.01 10.75 -18.17
N LEU A 151 5.79 11.29 -18.13
CA LEU A 151 5.10 11.62 -16.89
C LEU A 151 4.36 10.39 -16.38
N TYR A 152 4.81 9.84 -15.26
CA TYR A 152 4.04 8.81 -14.54
C TYR A 152 2.85 9.47 -13.84
N LEU A 153 1.66 8.90 -14.01
CA LEU A 153 0.46 9.29 -13.29
C LEU A 153 -0.23 8.06 -12.71
N ALA A 154 -0.72 8.17 -11.48
CA ALA A 154 -1.63 7.20 -10.88
C ALA A 154 -2.79 7.93 -10.21
N LEU A 155 -3.98 7.34 -10.29
CA LEU A 155 -5.19 7.80 -9.61
C LEU A 155 -5.82 6.61 -8.89
N GLU A 156 -6.16 6.77 -7.61
CA GLU A 156 -6.84 5.75 -6.82
C GLU A 156 -8.02 6.32 -6.05
N TYR A 157 -9.14 5.62 -6.09
CA TYR A 157 -10.27 5.83 -5.19
C TYR A 157 -10.22 4.79 -4.07
N PHE A 158 -10.39 5.24 -2.83
CA PHE A 158 -10.43 4.38 -1.65
C PHE A 158 -11.71 4.58 -0.85
N PHE A 159 -12.51 3.52 -0.77
CA PHE A 159 -13.64 3.41 0.15
C PHE A 159 -13.21 2.69 1.44
N ASN A 160 -13.41 3.33 2.59
CA ASN A 160 -13.13 2.79 3.91
C ASN A 160 -14.41 2.72 4.76
N GLY A 161 -15.07 1.57 4.80
CA GLY A 161 -16.26 1.35 5.61
C GLY A 161 -15.99 1.08 7.09
N ALA A 162 -14.72 1.02 7.53
CA ALA A 162 -14.41 0.80 8.94
C ALA A 162 -14.92 1.99 9.77
N ARG A 163 -15.74 1.72 10.80
CA ARG A 163 -16.15 2.75 11.77
C ARG A 163 -14.91 3.35 12.42
N GLN A 164 -14.99 4.61 12.83
CA GLN A 164 -13.88 5.28 13.49
C GLN A 164 -14.18 5.40 14.98
N GLY A 165 -13.32 4.81 15.78
CA GLY A 165 -13.19 5.08 17.20
C GLY A 165 -11.73 5.43 17.45
N GLY A 166 -11.46 6.47 18.25
CA GLY A 166 -10.18 7.21 18.35
C GLY A 166 -8.91 6.43 18.74
N GLN A 167 -8.89 5.10 18.68
CA GLN A 167 -7.67 4.30 18.83
C GLN A 167 -7.03 3.99 17.48
N ARG A 168 -5.78 4.41 17.33
CA ARG A 168 -4.94 4.07 16.18
C ARG A 168 -4.68 2.56 16.15
N VAL A 169 -5.20 1.87 15.14
CA VAL A 169 -4.95 0.43 14.92
C VAL A 169 -3.78 0.22 13.97
N ILE A 170 -2.66 -0.31 14.47
CA ILE A 170 -1.42 -0.49 13.69
C ILE A 170 -1.59 -1.53 12.58
N ASP A 171 -2.49 -2.50 12.76
CA ASP A 171 -2.65 -3.65 11.88
C ASP A 171 -3.51 -3.39 10.61
N ARG A 172 -3.80 -2.13 10.27
CA ARG A 172 -4.59 -1.77 9.08
C ARG A 172 -4.22 -0.41 8.51
N VAL A 173 -4.50 -0.23 7.22
CA VAL A 173 -4.59 1.10 6.60
C VAL A 173 -5.77 1.85 7.22
N GLN A 174 -5.52 3.07 7.66
CA GLN A 174 -6.49 3.92 8.32
C GLN A 174 -6.80 5.12 7.46
N ALA A 175 -8.07 5.50 7.48
CA ALA A 175 -8.47 6.80 7.00
C ALA A 175 -9.64 7.30 7.81
N LEU A 176 -9.56 8.59 8.14
CA LEU A 176 -10.55 9.32 8.92
C LEU A 176 -11.79 9.73 8.11
N SER A 177 -11.83 9.46 6.81
CA SER A 177 -13.04 9.58 6.02
C SER A 177 -13.26 8.33 5.19
N ARG A 178 -14.53 8.05 4.87
CA ARG A 178 -14.89 6.82 4.15
C ARG A 178 -14.53 6.89 2.69
N GLN A 179 -14.43 8.08 2.11
CA GLN A 179 -14.19 8.24 0.69
C GLN A 179 -12.99 9.15 0.47
N GLN A 180 -11.97 8.60 -0.16
CA GLN A 180 -10.78 9.34 -0.54
C GLN A 180 -10.45 9.14 -2.01
N LEU A 181 -9.82 10.17 -2.56
CA LEU A 181 -9.19 10.13 -3.86
C LEU A 181 -7.71 10.45 -3.69
N GLY A 182 -6.84 9.71 -4.37
CA GLY A 182 -5.40 9.91 -4.31
C GLY A 182 -4.84 9.98 -5.71
N ALA A 183 -3.92 10.90 -5.93
CA ALA A 183 -3.19 11.04 -7.18
C ALA A 183 -1.68 11.02 -6.89
N LEU A 184 -0.94 10.31 -7.73
CA LEU A 184 0.52 10.35 -7.78
C LEU A 184 0.94 10.89 -9.15
N ALA A 185 1.94 11.76 -9.17
CA ALA A 185 2.64 12.16 -10.38
C ALA A 185 4.15 12.05 -10.16
N GLY A 186 4.87 11.51 -11.14
CA GLY A 186 6.32 11.37 -11.07
C GLY A 186 6.96 11.75 -12.40
N TYR A 187 8.00 12.58 -12.35
CA TYR A 187 8.71 13.01 -13.54
C TYR A 187 10.20 13.22 -13.26
N ASP A 188 11.03 12.62 -14.11
CA ASP A 188 12.47 12.86 -14.10
C ASP A 188 12.72 14.18 -14.84
N LEU A 189 13.07 15.24 -14.10
CA LEU A 189 13.39 16.56 -14.65
C LEU A 189 14.70 16.53 -15.44
N THR A 190 15.66 15.75 -14.93
CA THR A 190 16.95 15.42 -15.55
C THR A 190 17.35 14.01 -15.13
N PRO A 191 18.43 13.40 -15.67
CA PRO A 191 18.91 12.10 -15.19
C PRO A 191 19.26 12.05 -13.69
N LEU A 192 19.48 13.21 -13.06
CA LEU A 192 19.85 13.31 -11.65
C LEU A 192 18.71 13.81 -10.75
N TRP A 193 17.67 14.42 -11.30
CA TRP A 193 16.60 15.06 -10.54
C TRP A 193 15.25 14.46 -10.88
N ARG A 194 14.54 14.00 -9.84
CA ARG A 194 13.18 13.48 -9.95
C ARG A 194 12.24 14.22 -9.01
N LEU A 195 11.11 14.66 -9.54
CA LEU A 195 10.00 15.21 -8.77
C LEU A 195 8.88 14.18 -8.69
N ASP A 196 8.49 13.80 -7.48
CA ASP A 196 7.31 13.02 -7.19
C ASP A 196 6.30 13.88 -6.40
N LEU A 197 5.03 13.84 -6.78
CA LEU A 197 3.94 14.58 -6.15
C LEU A 197 2.88 13.58 -5.72
N MET A 198 2.42 13.68 -4.48
CA MET A 198 1.24 12.97 -3.99
C MET A 198 0.18 13.96 -3.53
N VAL A 199 -1.06 13.76 -3.98
CA VAL A 199 -2.23 14.50 -3.50
C VAL A 199 -3.25 13.50 -3.00
N LEU A 200 -3.72 13.67 -1.77
CA LEU A 200 -4.85 12.92 -1.22
C LEU A 200 -5.98 13.89 -0.90
N ALA A 201 -7.18 13.55 -1.32
CA ALA A 201 -8.40 14.32 -1.10
C ALA A 201 -9.39 13.50 -0.28
N ASP A 202 -9.96 14.14 0.74
CA ASP A 202 -11.08 13.64 1.53
C ASP A 202 -12.38 14.17 0.89
N LEU A 203 -13.15 13.26 0.31
CA LEU A 203 -14.34 13.60 -0.46
C LEU A 203 -15.57 13.87 0.43
N GLU A 204 -15.52 13.53 1.72
CA GLU A 204 -16.63 13.79 2.66
C GLU A 204 -16.45 15.12 3.40
N GLN A 205 -15.22 15.49 3.75
CA GLN A 205 -14.94 16.65 4.62
C GLN A 205 -14.03 17.70 3.99
N THR A 206 -13.80 17.65 2.67
CA THR A 206 -13.02 18.65 1.90
C THR A 206 -11.58 18.85 2.39
N GLY A 207 -10.97 17.78 2.93
CA GLY A 207 -9.56 17.77 3.32
C GLY A 207 -8.64 17.50 2.14
N LEU A 208 -7.45 18.10 2.16
CA LEU A 208 -6.39 17.85 1.18
C LEU A 208 -5.08 17.53 1.90
N PHE A 209 -4.29 16.63 1.33
CA PHE A 209 -2.92 16.36 1.74
C PHE A 209 -2.03 16.41 0.52
N PHE A 210 -1.15 17.40 0.43
CA PHE A 210 -0.19 17.52 -0.66
C PHE A 210 1.21 17.23 -0.16
N ALA A 211 1.89 16.28 -0.80
CA ALA A 211 3.22 15.84 -0.40
C ALA A 211 4.17 15.78 -1.60
N PRO A 212 4.87 16.88 -1.92
CA PRO A 212 5.94 16.88 -2.91
C PRO A 212 7.22 16.24 -2.35
N ARG A 213 7.96 15.57 -3.23
CA ARG A 213 9.26 14.96 -2.96
C ARG A 213 10.20 15.24 -4.13
N LEU A 214 11.32 15.88 -3.86
CA LEU A 214 12.36 16.16 -4.85
C LEU A 214 13.60 15.34 -4.49
N ARG A 215 13.99 14.42 -5.37
CA ARG A 215 15.16 13.56 -5.19
C ARG A 215 16.28 14.00 -6.13
N TRP A 216 17.48 14.10 -5.58
CA TRP A 216 18.72 14.35 -6.29
C TRP A 216 19.67 13.17 -6.13
N SER A 217 19.98 12.49 -7.24
CA SER A 217 21.05 11.50 -7.34
C SER A 217 22.41 12.23 -7.31
N PHE A 218 22.91 12.52 -6.11
CA PHE A 218 24.11 13.34 -5.92
C PHE A 218 25.38 12.63 -6.40
N LYS A 219 25.50 11.35 -6.04
CA LYS A 219 26.60 10.47 -6.43
C LYS A 219 26.06 9.06 -6.57
N GLU A 220 26.81 8.18 -7.23
CA GLU A 220 26.55 6.75 -7.17
C GLU A 220 26.34 6.31 -5.71
N ASN A 221 25.22 5.61 -5.49
CA ASN A 221 24.77 5.13 -4.20
C ASN A 221 24.43 6.20 -3.14
N VAL A 222 24.35 7.49 -3.51
CA VAL A 222 23.95 8.58 -2.60
C VAL A 222 22.82 9.41 -3.20
N ASP A 223 21.65 9.34 -2.58
CA ASP A 223 20.52 10.22 -2.89
C ASP A 223 20.33 11.25 -1.77
N ILE A 224 20.01 12.49 -2.16
CA ILE A 224 19.52 13.53 -1.27
C ILE A 224 18.06 13.80 -1.64
N GLU A 225 17.19 13.86 -0.64
CA GLU A 225 15.75 14.00 -0.85
C GLU A 225 15.19 15.14 0.00
N LEU A 226 14.46 16.05 -0.63
CA LEU A 226 13.67 17.08 0.05
C LEU A 226 12.20 16.67 0.00
N LEU A 227 11.58 16.54 1.18
CA LEU A 227 10.20 16.10 1.34
C LEU A 227 9.37 17.24 1.94
N GLY A 228 8.17 17.47 1.40
CA GLY A 228 7.14 18.31 2.00
C GLY A 228 5.88 17.49 2.30
N GLN A 229 5.19 17.83 3.38
CA GLN A 229 3.83 17.36 3.67
C GLN A 229 3.01 18.56 4.12
N TRP A 230 2.02 18.95 3.31
CA TRP A 230 1.17 20.11 3.55
C TRP A 230 -0.30 19.67 3.60
N PRO A 231 -0.81 19.37 4.80
CA PRO A 231 -2.23 19.15 5.01
C PRO A 231 -3.00 20.47 4.95
N GLY A 232 -4.24 20.40 4.47
CA GLY A 232 -5.14 21.54 4.41
C GLY A 232 -6.61 21.10 4.49
N GLY A 233 -7.49 22.07 4.71
CA GLY A 233 -8.92 21.83 4.81
C GLY A 233 -9.34 21.19 6.14
N ARG A 234 -10.44 20.42 6.11
CA ARG A 234 -11.03 19.76 7.29
C ARG A 234 -10.97 18.24 7.14
N GLY A 235 -11.40 17.51 8.18
CA GLY A 235 -11.53 16.05 8.11
C GLY A 235 -10.20 15.31 8.20
N ALA A 236 -9.98 14.36 7.29
CA ALA A 236 -9.01 13.29 7.50
C ALA A 236 -7.55 13.73 7.63
N TYR A 237 -7.22 14.92 7.13
CA TYR A 237 -5.86 15.45 7.13
C TYR A 237 -5.68 16.63 8.09
N ALA A 238 -6.74 17.12 8.73
CA ALA A 238 -6.69 18.30 9.59
C ALA A 238 -5.83 18.13 10.85
N ALA A 239 -5.60 16.90 11.28
CA ALA A 239 -4.77 16.59 12.45
C ALA A 239 -3.26 16.58 12.14
N PHE A 240 -2.85 16.62 10.86
CA PHE A 240 -1.44 16.62 10.49
C PHE A 240 -0.90 18.06 10.55
N SER A 241 0.37 18.18 10.93
CA SER A 241 1.10 19.46 10.86
C SER A 241 1.91 19.55 9.57
N PRO A 242 1.98 20.74 8.93
CA PRO A 242 2.92 20.98 7.85
C PRO A 242 4.34 20.56 8.23
N THR A 243 4.96 19.73 7.41
CA THR A 243 6.29 19.18 7.67
C THR A 243 7.18 19.35 6.44
N THR A 244 8.45 19.65 6.66
CA THR A 244 9.48 19.62 5.63
C THR A 244 10.68 18.91 6.20
N ALA A 245 11.27 18.00 5.43
CA ALA A 245 12.40 17.20 5.86
C ALA A 245 13.43 17.08 4.73
N LEU A 246 14.70 17.01 5.11
CA LEU A 246 15.80 16.65 4.23
C LEU A 246 16.31 15.27 4.66
N GLN A 247 16.45 14.37 3.71
CA GLN A 247 16.88 13.00 3.94
C GLN A 247 18.09 12.68 3.06
N LEU A 248 19.07 11.97 3.62
CA LEU A 248 20.21 11.43 2.89
C LEU A 248 20.10 9.91 2.92
N LYS A 249 20.10 9.29 1.73
CA LYS A 249 20.05 7.83 1.57
C LYS A 249 21.37 7.35 0.97
N TYR A 250 21.98 6.39 1.63
CA TYR A 250 23.19 5.72 1.18
C TYR A 250 22.92 4.22 1.00
N TYR A 251 23.33 3.69 -0.15
CA TYR A 251 23.18 2.28 -0.49
C TYR A 251 24.57 1.60 -0.53
N PHE A 252 24.64 0.34 -0.11
CA PHE A 252 25.86 -0.46 -0.06
C PHE A 252 25.70 -1.75 -0.87
#